data_AF-A0A6J0AUJ5-F1
#
_entry.id   AF-A0A6J0AUJ5-F1
#
_cell.length_a   1.000
_cell.length_b   1.000
_cell.length_c   1.000
_cell.angle_alpha   90.00
_cell.angle_beta   90.00
_cell.angle_gamma   90.00
#
_symmetry.space_group_name_H-M   'P 1'
#
loop_
_entity.id
_entity.type
_entity.pdbx_description
1 polymer ?
#
loop_
_entity_poly.entity_id
_entity_poly.type
_entity_poly.pdbx_seq_one_letter_code
_entity_poly.pdbx_strand_id
1 'polypeptide(L)'
;MLRKSETLIFKYFLNLINGAFLVLGLLLMGFGAWLLLDRNSFFTVLDENNHLEVYIFRILMGTGSATVLLCLLGYLGIHNEIRWLLILYAVLLTWAFGVQVVLSALIFTKKDEVRQMWHDEIDSVIIKYGSKDLPEDIPKWTILNALQKTLQCCGQKNYTDWIKNKNKENSEQVPCSCTNSTLRNWFCDEPLNATYLEGCENKINTWYHANVLTLIGINFGLLASEVLQVSLTISFFRHIKNRIYAEK
;
A
#
# COMPACT_ATOMS: atom_id res chain seq x y z
N MET A 1 43.82 -16.07 -3.71
CA MET A 1 42.72 -16.90 -3.15
C MET A 1 41.80 -16.09 -2.24
N LEU A 2 42.31 -15.43 -1.19
CA LEU A 2 41.53 -14.59 -0.24
C LEU A 2 40.61 -13.53 -0.89
N ARG A 3 41.13 -12.75 -1.85
CA ARG A 3 40.32 -11.70 -2.52
C ARG A 3 39.13 -12.26 -3.33
N LYS A 4 39.26 -13.48 -3.84
CA LYS A 4 38.20 -14.17 -4.61
C LYS A 4 37.10 -14.68 -3.67
N SER A 5 37.45 -15.18 -2.49
CA SER A 5 36.46 -15.59 -1.47
C SER A 5 35.70 -14.39 -0.90
N GLU A 6 36.35 -13.26 -0.66
CA GLU A 6 35.69 -12.03 -0.18
C GLU A 6 34.67 -11.48 -1.19
N THR A 7 35.03 -11.43 -2.48
CA THR A 7 34.08 -11.04 -3.55
C THR A 7 32.85 -11.95 -3.56
N LEU A 8 33.04 -13.25 -3.35
CA LEU A 8 31.95 -14.24 -3.37
C LEU A 8 31.00 -14.07 -2.19
N ILE A 9 31.52 -13.71 -1.02
CA ILE A 9 30.73 -13.39 0.18
C ILE A 9 29.84 -12.17 -0.06
N PHE A 10 30.38 -11.07 -0.60
CA PHE A 10 29.59 -9.87 -0.89
C PHE A 10 28.47 -10.15 -1.89
N LYS A 11 28.79 -10.85 -2.99
CA LYS A 11 27.79 -11.24 -4.00
C LYS A 11 26.68 -12.11 -3.40
N TYR A 12 27.04 -13.05 -2.54
CA TYR A 12 26.07 -13.93 -1.89
C TYR A 12 25.07 -13.15 -1.02
N PHE A 13 25.55 -12.32 -0.08
CA PHE A 13 24.67 -11.56 0.81
C PHE A 13 23.81 -10.53 0.07
N LEU A 14 24.40 -9.78 -0.87
CA LEU A 14 23.65 -8.80 -1.66
C LEU A 14 22.58 -9.48 -2.53
N ASN A 15 22.91 -10.59 -3.19
CA ASN A 15 21.92 -11.33 -3.99
C ASN A 15 20.86 -12.02 -3.14
N LEU A 16 21.19 -12.47 -1.93
CA LEU A 16 20.21 -13.05 -1.00
C LEU A 16 19.15 -12.02 -0.61
N ILE A 17 19.58 -10.83 -0.18
CA ILE A 17 18.68 -9.75 0.22
C ILE A 17 17.86 -9.28 -0.99
N ASN A 18 18.52 -9.01 -2.13
CA ASN A 18 17.82 -8.60 -3.35
C ASN A 18 16.84 -9.66 -3.85
N GLY A 19 17.18 -10.94 -3.74
CA GLY A 19 16.30 -12.05 -4.10
C GLY A 19 15.04 -12.09 -3.23
N ALA A 20 15.17 -11.86 -1.92
CA ALA A 20 14.02 -11.78 -1.02
C ALA A 20 13.07 -10.63 -1.40
N PHE A 21 13.61 -9.43 -1.65
CA PHE A 21 12.81 -8.29 -2.11
C PHE A 21 12.21 -8.49 -3.51
N LEU A 22 12.92 -9.17 -4.41
CA LEU A 22 12.40 -9.52 -5.72
C LEU A 22 11.18 -10.44 -5.62
N VAL A 23 11.25 -11.47 -4.76
CA VAL A 23 10.12 -12.37 -4.51
C VAL A 23 8.94 -11.59 -3.92
N LEU A 24 9.19 -10.72 -2.93
CA LEU A 24 8.14 -9.85 -2.37
C LEU A 24 7.51 -8.94 -3.43
N GLY A 25 8.32 -8.32 -4.29
CA GLY A 25 7.83 -7.47 -5.38
C GLY A 25 6.98 -8.25 -6.39
N LEU A 26 7.41 -9.46 -6.76
CA LEU A 26 6.64 -10.35 -7.63
C LEU A 26 5.33 -10.81 -6.99
N LEU A 27 5.33 -11.10 -5.68
CA LEU A 27 4.10 -11.41 -4.94
C LEU A 27 3.15 -10.22 -4.96
N LEU A 28 3.62 -9.00 -4.68
CA LEU A 28 2.79 -7.78 -4.76
C LEU A 28 2.19 -7.58 -6.15
N MET A 29 2.98 -7.75 -7.21
CA MET A 29 2.49 -7.70 -8.59
C MET A 29 1.50 -8.82 -8.87
N GLY A 30 1.76 -10.04 -8.41
CA GLY A 30 0.89 -11.19 -8.56
C GLY A 30 -0.47 -10.99 -7.89
N PHE A 31 -0.49 -10.48 -6.66
CA PHE A 31 -1.72 -10.11 -5.96
C PHE A 31 -2.45 -8.96 -6.66
N GLY A 32 -1.73 -7.95 -7.12
CA GLY A 32 -2.32 -6.86 -7.92
C GLY A 32 -2.98 -7.40 -9.20
N ALA A 33 -2.26 -8.22 -9.97
CA ALA A 33 -2.78 -8.83 -11.18
C ALA A 33 -3.95 -9.77 -10.90
N TRP A 34 -3.91 -10.53 -9.80
CA TRP A 34 -5.03 -11.37 -9.36
C TRP A 34 -6.29 -10.53 -9.13
N LEU A 35 -6.21 -9.40 -8.42
CA LEU A 35 -7.34 -8.49 -8.24
C LEU A 35 -7.91 -7.98 -9.57
N LEU A 36 -7.06 -7.72 -10.57
CA LEU A 36 -7.51 -7.31 -11.91
C LEU A 36 -8.17 -8.46 -12.70
N LEU A 37 -7.64 -9.68 -12.59
CA LEU A 37 -8.13 -10.84 -13.33
C LEU A 37 -9.40 -11.43 -12.71
N ASP A 38 -9.52 -11.41 -11.39
CA ASP A 38 -10.74 -11.81 -10.68
C ASP A 38 -11.89 -10.90 -11.12
N ARG A 39 -11.63 -9.58 -11.23
CA ARG A 39 -12.53 -8.64 -11.90
C ARG A 39 -12.85 -9.06 -13.33
N ASN A 40 -11.86 -9.33 -14.20
CA ASN A 40 -12.17 -9.66 -15.60
C ASN A 40 -12.87 -11.02 -15.79
N SER A 41 -12.67 -11.99 -14.90
CA SER A 41 -13.19 -13.35 -15.02
C SER A 41 -14.61 -13.50 -14.47
N PHE A 42 -15.00 -12.66 -13.50
CA PHE A 42 -16.37 -12.60 -12.98
C PHE A 42 -17.30 -11.69 -13.81
N PHE A 43 -16.74 -10.80 -14.63
CA PHE A 43 -17.49 -9.75 -15.36
C PHE A 43 -17.79 -10.10 -16.81
N THR A 44 -18.39 -11.28 -17.04
CA THR A 44 -19.30 -11.46 -18.19
C THR A 44 -20.76 -11.56 -17.77
N VAL A 45 -21.10 -11.50 -16.47
CA VAL A 45 -22.50 -11.70 -16.01
C VAL A 45 -23.02 -10.69 -14.97
N LEU A 46 -22.22 -9.86 -14.28
CA LEU A 46 -22.75 -9.04 -13.17
C LEU A 46 -22.04 -7.68 -12.94
N ASP A 47 -22.81 -6.57 -13.11
CA ASP A 47 -22.56 -5.12 -12.86
C ASP A 47 -21.15 -4.56 -12.76
N GLU A 48 -20.90 -3.54 -13.60
CA GLU A 48 -20.13 -2.33 -13.27
C GLU A 48 -20.26 -1.94 -11.79
N ASN A 49 -19.26 -2.16 -10.90
CA ASN A 49 -19.18 -1.44 -9.61
C ASN A 49 -17.92 -1.67 -8.72
N ASN A 50 -16.88 -2.38 -9.14
CA ASN A 50 -15.70 -2.63 -8.28
C ASN A 50 -14.49 -1.76 -8.64
N HIS A 51 -14.59 -0.46 -8.36
CA HIS A 51 -13.51 0.50 -8.60
C HIS A 51 -12.49 0.61 -7.43
N LEU A 52 -12.78 0.06 -6.23
CA LEU A 52 -11.81 -0.11 -5.14
C LEU A 52 -10.63 -0.99 -5.57
N GLU A 53 -10.95 -2.09 -6.24
CA GLU A 53 -9.97 -3.07 -6.70
C GLU A 53 -8.97 -2.41 -7.63
N VAL A 54 -9.42 -1.43 -8.42
CA VAL A 54 -8.56 -0.66 -9.34
C VAL A 54 -7.56 0.21 -8.58
N TYR A 55 -7.95 0.86 -7.48
CA TYR A 55 -7.02 1.70 -6.72
C TYR A 55 -5.99 0.86 -5.95
N ILE A 56 -6.45 -0.19 -5.26
CA ILE A 56 -5.57 -1.13 -4.55
C ILE A 56 -4.63 -1.82 -5.54
N PHE A 57 -5.16 -2.28 -6.68
CA PHE A 57 -4.37 -2.82 -7.79
C PHE A 57 -3.28 -1.84 -8.24
N ARG A 58 -3.62 -0.56 -8.49
CA ARG A 58 -2.63 0.44 -8.95
C ARG A 58 -1.49 0.61 -7.96
N ILE A 59 -1.79 0.65 -6.65
CA ILE A 59 -0.77 0.75 -5.61
C ILE A 59 0.10 -0.51 -5.58
N LEU A 60 -0.51 -1.70 -5.52
CA LEU A 60 0.22 -2.98 -5.47
C LEU A 60 1.07 -3.21 -6.72
N MET A 61 0.52 -2.91 -7.89
CA MET A 61 1.21 -3.06 -9.17
C MET A 61 2.35 -2.05 -9.31
N GLY A 62 2.12 -0.79 -8.95
CA GLY A 62 3.13 0.26 -9.02
C GLY A 62 4.30 0.01 -8.08
N THR A 63 4.01 -0.25 -6.80
CA THR A 63 5.05 -0.54 -5.79
C THR A 63 5.77 -1.86 -6.06
N GLY A 64 5.05 -2.91 -6.46
CA GLY A 64 5.64 -4.20 -6.83
C GLY A 64 6.56 -4.07 -8.04
N SER A 65 6.12 -3.38 -9.11
CA SER A 65 6.93 -3.16 -10.31
C SER A 65 8.18 -2.34 -10.01
N ALA A 66 8.06 -1.26 -9.23
CA ALA A 66 9.21 -0.45 -8.83
C ALA A 66 10.23 -1.28 -8.03
N THR A 67 9.76 -2.12 -7.10
CA THR A 67 10.60 -3.02 -6.31
C THR A 67 11.33 -4.03 -7.20
N VAL A 68 10.60 -4.69 -8.11
CA VAL A 68 11.18 -5.66 -9.06
C VAL A 68 12.26 -5.01 -9.93
N LEU A 69 11.99 -3.83 -10.50
CA LEU A 69 12.95 -3.10 -11.32
C LEU A 69 14.21 -2.74 -10.54
N LEU A 70 14.06 -2.24 -9.31
CA LEU A 70 15.18 -1.90 -8.44
C LEU A 70 16.03 -3.14 -8.11
N CYS A 71 15.40 -4.28 -7.79
CA CYS A 71 16.09 -5.54 -7.53
C CYS A 71 16.81 -6.09 -8.76
N LEU A 72 16.20 -6.00 -9.96
CA LEU A 72 16.84 -6.42 -11.21
C LEU A 72 18.08 -5.59 -11.53
N LEU A 73 18.01 -4.26 -11.34
CA LEU A 73 19.17 -3.38 -11.47
C LEU A 73 20.29 -3.78 -10.51
N GLY A 74 19.94 -4.05 -9.24
CA GLY A 74 20.88 -4.55 -8.24
C GLY A 74 21.53 -5.87 -8.67
N TYR A 75 20.72 -6.86 -9.04
CA TYR A 75 21.20 -8.17 -9.49
C TYR A 75 22.15 -8.06 -10.69
N LEU A 76 21.79 -7.30 -11.72
CA LEU A 76 22.63 -7.07 -12.90
C LEU A 76 23.93 -6.35 -12.55
N GLY A 77 23.88 -5.34 -11.67
CA GLY A 77 25.07 -4.62 -11.21
C GLY A 77 26.04 -5.50 -10.42
N ILE A 78 25.51 -6.39 -9.56
CA ILE A 78 26.30 -7.31 -8.73
C ILE A 78 26.90 -8.44 -9.56
N HIS A 79 26.08 -9.07 -10.42
CA HIS A 79 26.49 -10.23 -11.21
C HIS A 79 27.55 -9.84 -12.24
N ASN A 80 27.27 -8.80 -13.03
CA ASN A 80 28.14 -8.33 -14.10
C ASN A 80 29.26 -7.39 -13.62
N GLU A 81 29.28 -7.04 -12.32
CA GLU A 81 30.24 -6.11 -11.71
C GLU A 81 30.32 -4.74 -12.41
N ILE A 82 29.18 -4.28 -12.97
CA ILE A 82 29.08 -3.02 -13.71
C ILE A 82 29.01 -1.87 -12.69
N ARG A 83 30.12 -1.13 -12.58
CA ARG A 83 30.30 -0.01 -11.64
C ARG A 83 29.19 1.04 -11.70
N TRP A 84 28.77 1.44 -12.90
CA TRP A 84 27.72 2.44 -13.08
C TRP A 84 26.35 1.95 -12.56
N LEU A 85 26.02 0.68 -12.77
CA LEU A 85 24.78 0.08 -12.25
C LEU A 85 24.81 -0.01 -10.72
N LEU A 86 25.96 -0.36 -10.12
CA LEU A 86 26.11 -0.38 -8.66
C LEU A 86 25.94 1.02 -8.03
N ILE A 87 26.47 2.06 -8.69
CA ILE A 87 26.28 3.45 -8.25
C ILE A 87 24.81 3.85 -8.37
N LEU A 88 24.19 3.60 -9.53
CA LEU A 88 22.76 3.90 -9.74
C LEU A 88 21.88 3.19 -8.71
N TYR A 89 22.16 1.91 -8.46
CA TYR A 89 21.47 1.11 -7.45
C TYR A 89 21.57 1.73 -6.05
N ALA A 90 22.78 2.10 -5.62
CA ALA A 90 23.00 2.73 -4.32
C ALA A 90 22.30 4.09 -4.20
N VAL A 91 22.29 4.90 -5.28
CA VAL A 91 21.59 6.19 -5.31
C VAL A 91 20.08 6.01 -5.19
N LEU A 92 19.50 5.06 -5.94
CA LEU A 92 18.06 4.78 -5.88
C LEU A 92 17.63 4.27 -4.50
N LEU A 93 18.40 3.37 -3.88
CA LEU A 93 18.15 2.92 -2.51
C LEU A 93 18.25 4.07 -1.49
N THR A 94 19.27 4.93 -1.62
CA THR A 94 19.42 6.09 -0.73
C THR A 94 18.26 7.08 -0.89
N TRP A 95 17.78 7.26 -2.12
CA TRP A 95 16.60 8.06 -2.41
C TRP A 95 15.33 7.47 -1.77
N ALA A 96 15.10 6.16 -1.91
CA ALA A 96 13.98 5.47 -1.29
C ALA A 96 13.99 5.62 0.25
N PHE A 97 15.16 5.41 0.87
CA PHE A 97 15.37 5.65 2.29
C PHE A 97 15.01 7.08 2.71
N GLY A 98 15.48 8.08 1.94
CA GLY A 98 15.18 9.49 2.21
C GLY A 98 13.68 9.79 2.15
N VAL A 99 12.99 9.30 1.11
CA VAL A 99 11.54 9.45 0.97
C VAL A 99 10.80 8.79 2.14
N GLN A 100 11.22 7.58 2.54
CA GLN A 100 10.60 6.86 3.64
C GLN A 100 10.77 7.59 4.97
N VAL A 101 11.97 8.12 5.26
CA VAL A 101 12.23 8.90 6.49
C VAL A 101 11.42 10.19 6.51
N VAL A 102 11.37 10.94 5.39
CA VAL A 102 10.59 12.18 5.29
C VAL A 102 9.10 11.90 5.48
N LEU A 103 8.56 10.88 4.81
CA LEU A 103 7.15 10.52 4.92
C LEU A 103 6.79 10.08 6.35
N SER A 104 7.61 9.22 6.97
CA SER A 104 7.42 8.80 8.37
C SER A 104 7.47 9.99 9.33
N ALA A 105 8.41 10.92 9.14
CA ALA A 105 8.53 12.12 9.97
C ALA A 105 7.33 13.07 9.80
N LEU A 106 6.85 13.27 8.57
CA LEU A 106 5.67 14.08 8.29
C LEU A 106 4.42 13.48 8.95
N ILE A 107 4.19 12.17 8.80
CA ILE A 107 3.05 11.49 9.43
C ILE A 107 3.11 11.63 10.95
N PHE A 108 4.30 11.49 11.55
CA PHE A 108 4.47 11.60 13.00
C PHE A 108 4.27 13.03 13.52
N THR A 109 4.88 14.02 12.87
CA THR A 109 4.85 15.42 13.31
C THR A 109 3.52 16.10 13.02
N LYS A 110 2.86 15.73 11.92
CA LYS A 110 1.59 16.28 11.45
C LYS A 110 0.42 15.34 11.66
N LYS A 111 0.48 14.48 12.68
CA LYS A 111 -0.54 13.45 12.94
C LYS A 111 -1.97 14.00 12.99
N ASP A 112 -2.16 15.19 13.57
CA ASP A 112 -3.48 15.80 13.75
C ASP A 112 -3.97 16.42 12.44
N GLU A 113 -3.09 17.06 11.66
CA GLU A 113 -3.41 17.56 10.31
C GLU A 113 -3.74 16.41 9.36
N VAL A 114 -2.96 15.33 9.40
CA VAL A 114 -3.23 14.11 8.62
C VAL A 114 -4.57 13.52 9.01
N ARG A 115 -4.87 13.40 10.31
CA ARG A 115 -6.16 12.93 10.80
C ARG A 115 -7.31 13.81 10.30
N GLN A 116 -7.15 15.12 10.35
CA GLN A 116 -8.17 16.05 9.88
C GLN A 116 -8.38 15.98 8.37
N MET A 117 -7.31 15.92 7.57
CA MET A 117 -7.42 15.69 6.13
C MET A 117 -8.17 14.40 5.80
N TRP A 118 -7.90 13.32 6.55
CA TRP A 118 -8.65 12.07 6.42
C TRP A 118 -10.12 12.22 6.80
N HIS A 119 -10.42 12.96 7.87
CA HIS A 119 -11.79 13.23 8.30
C HIS A 119 -12.56 14.00 7.22
N ASP A 120 -11.96 15.06 6.68
CA ASP A 120 -12.58 15.90 5.66
C ASP A 120 -12.81 15.13 4.34
N GLU A 121 -11.86 14.27 3.94
CA GLU A 121 -12.03 13.41 2.76
C GLU A 121 -13.15 12.39 2.96
N ILE A 122 -13.24 11.74 4.13
CA ILE A 122 -14.33 10.78 4.41
C ILE A 122 -15.69 11.49 4.43
N ASP A 123 -15.80 12.66 5.06
CA ASP A 123 -17.04 13.43 5.09
C ASP A 123 -17.47 13.86 3.67
N SER A 124 -16.51 14.30 2.84
CA SER A 124 -16.73 14.58 1.41
C SER A 124 -17.23 13.36 0.64
N VAL A 125 -16.62 12.20 0.87
CA VAL A 125 -17.04 10.91 0.27
C VAL A 125 -18.47 10.56 0.69
N ILE A 126 -18.82 10.72 1.98
CA ILE A 126 -20.18 10.47 2.49
C ILE A 126 -21.18 11.43 1.86
N ILE A 127 -20.89 12.73 1.77
CA ILE A 127 -21.81 13.73 1.18
C ILE A 127 -22.10 13.42 -0.29
N LYS A 128 -21.08 13.03 -1.05
CA LYS A 128 -21.19 12.76 -2.49
C LYS A 128 -21.68 11.36 -2.83
N TYR A 129 -21.67 10.45 -1.86
CA TYR A 129 -22.00 9.03 -2.06
C TYR A 129 -23.35 8.84 -2.76
N GLY A 130 -23.37 7.98 -3.79
CA GLY A 130 -24.58 7.65 -4.55
C GLY A 130 -25.04 8.75 -5.52
N SER A 131 -24.25 9.81 -5.72
CA SER A 131 -24.57 10.86 -6.69
C SER A 131 -24.48 10.33 -8.13
N LYS A 132 -25.50 10.61 -8.94
CA LYS A 132 -25.50 10.24 -10.37
C LYS A 132 -24.60 11.13 -11.22
N ASP A 133 -24.28 12.33 -10.71
CA ASP A 133 -23.50 13.34 -11.44
C ASP A 133 -21.98 13.15 -11.29
N LEU A 134 -21.53 12.25 -10.40
CA LEU A 134 -20.11 12.01 -10.06
C LEU A 134 -19.71 10.53 -10.24
N PRO A 135 -19.76 9.98 -11.47
CA PRO A 135 -19.38 8.59 -11.72
C PRO A 135 -17.90 8.29 -11.42
N GLU A 136 -17.05 9.31 -11.42
CA GLU A 136 -15.63 9.20 -11.07
C GLU A 136 -15.36 8.94 -9.58
N ASP A 137 -16.33 9.20 -8.70
CA ASP A 137 -16.22 8.99 -7.25
C ASP A 137 -16.71 7.60 -6.80
N ILE A 138 -17.34 6.82 -7.70
CA ILE A 138 -17.71 5.40 -7.47
C ILE A 138 -16.56 4.58 -6.83
N PRO A 139 -15.28 4.66 -7.27
CA PRO A 139 -14.15 4.05 -6.58
C PRO A 139 -14.08 4.32 -5.08
N LYS A 140 -14.27 5.58 -4.67
CA LYS A 140 -14.17 5.98 -3.28
C LYS A 140 -15.33 5.39 -2.46
N TRP A 141 -16.52 5.36 -3.05
CA TRP A 141 -17.71 4.80 -2.41
C TRP A 141 -17.60 3.28 -2.22
N THR A 142 -17.06 2.57 -3.22
CA THR A 142 -16.79 1.14 -3.10
C THR A 142 -15.76 0.87 -2.00
N ILE A 143 -14.76 1.75 -1.83
CA ILE A 143 -13.80 1.64 -0.71
C ILE A 143 -14.48 1.75 0.63
N LEU A 144 -15.33 2.76 0.80
CA LEU A 144 -16.09 2.94 2.01
C LEU A 144 -17.03 1.73 2.28
N ASN A 145 -17.66 1.19 1.25
CA ASN A 145 -18.52 0.01 1.36
C ASN A 145 -17.77 -1.23 1.84
N ALA A 146 -16.62 -1.54 1.24
CA ALA A 146 -15.82 -2.69 1.64
C ALA A 146 -15.35 -2.53 3.10
N LEU A 147 -14.86 -1.34 3.46
CA LEU A 147 -14.40 -1.04 4.81
C LEU A 147 -15.52 -1.23 5.85
N GLN A 148 -16.70 -0.67 5.59
CA GLN A 148 -17.87 -0.79 6.46
C GLN A 148 -18.29 -2.25 6.66
N LYS A 149 -18.30 -3.03 5.58
CA LYS A 149 -18.69 -4.45 5.63
C LYS A 149 -17.64 -5.32 6.32
N THR A 150 -16.35 -5.10 6.06
CA THR A 150 -15.25 -5.85 6.65
C THR A 150 -15.07 -5.56 8.14
N LEU A 151 -15.20 -4.29 8.56
CA LEU A 151 -15.04 -3.89 9.95
C LEU A 151 -16.36 -3.88 10.75
N GLN A 152 -17.49 -4.17 10.09
CA GLN A 152 -18.83 -4.13 10.67
C GLN A 152 -19.09 -2.81 11.40
N CYS A 153 -18.93 -1.71 10.66
CA CYS A 153 -19.09 -0.34 11.14
C CYS A 153 -19.89 0.48 10.12
N CYS A 154 -20.38 1.66 10.52
CA CYS A 154 -21.13 2.53 9.63
C CYS A 154 -20.78 4.00 9.84
N GLY A 155 -20.50 4.70 8.74
CA GLY A 155 -20.09 6.11 8.78
C GLY A 155 -18.72 6.30 9.40
N GLN A 156 -18.33 7.55 9.60
CA GLN A 156 -17.01 7.88 10.12
C GLN A 156 -16.99 7.70 11.64
N LYS A 157 -17.84 8.46 12.35
CA LYS A 157 -17.97 8.46 13.80
C LYS A 157 -19.20 7.67 14.24
N ASN A 158 -20.27 7.70 13.44
CA ASN A 158 -21.52 7.02 13.74
C ASN A 158 -22.37 6.82 12.47
N TYR A 159 -23.35 5.92 12.51
CA TYR A 159 -24.31 5.74 11.41
C TYR A 159 -25.08 7.04 11.10
N THR A 160 -25.26 7.93 12.07
CA THR A 160 -25.92 9.23 11.89
C THR A 160 -25.17 10.18 10.96
N ASP A 161 -23.88 9.94 10.67
CA ASP A 161 -23.14 10.71 9.67
C ASP A 161 -23.82 10.67 8.29
N TRP A 162 -24.54 9.59 7.99
CA TRP A 162 -25.28 9.44 6.76
C TRP A 162 -26.42 10.45 6.62
N ILE A 163 -26.94 11.05 7.69
CA ILE A 163 -28.00 12.08 7.61
C ILE A 163 -27.57 13.28 6.74
N LYS A 164 -26.26 13.55 6.66
CA LYS A 164 -25.68 14.63 5.86
C LYS A 164 -25.80 14.40 4.35
N ASN A 165 -25.95 13.15 3.90
CA ASN A 165 -26.04 12.80 2.49
C ASN A 165 -27.46 13.07 1.96
N LYS A 166 -27.54 13.88 0.90
CA LYS A 166 -28.80 14.32 0.25
C LYS A 166 -29.22 13.49 -0.96
N ASN A 167 -28.42 12.52 -1.38
CA ASN A 167 -28.69 11.64 -2.51
C ASN A 167 -29.58 10.45 -2.12
N LYS A 168 -29.93 10.34 -0.85
CA LYS A 168 -30.85 9.33 -0.31
C LYS A 168 -32.30 9.73 -0.55
N GLU A 169 -33.16 8.74 -0.73
CA GLU A 169 -34.60 8.96 -0.87
C GLU A 169 -35.23 9.33 0.48
N ASN A 170 -34.76 8.68 1.56
CA ASN A 170 -35.21 8.93 2.93
C ASN A 170 -34.03 9.26 3.85
N SER A 171 -34.25 10.12 4.86
CA SER A 171 -33.21 10.50 5.83
C SER A 171 -32.68 9.32 6.65
N GLU A 172 -33.54 8.31 6.86
CA GLU A 172 -33.25 7.11 7.65
C GLU A 172 -32.43 6.06 6.88
N GLN A 173 -32.32 6.18 5.56
CA GLN A 173 -31.53 5.25 4.76
C GLN A 173 -30.05 5.31 5.13
N VAL A 174 -29.41 4.14 5.14
CA VAL A 174 -27.95 3.98 5.24
C VAL A 174 -27.47 3.20 4.03
N PRO A 175 -26.17 3.23 3.71
CA PRO A 175 -25.63 2.33 2.70
C PRO A 175 -25.92 0.87 3.05
N CYS A 176 -26.20 0.05 2.04
CA CYS A 176 -26.40 -1.38 2.26
C CYS A 176 -25.18 -2.05 2.92
N SER A 177 -23.98 -1.49 2.73
CA SER A 177 -22.72 -1.92 3.36
C SER A 177 -22.66 -1.69 4.88
N CYS A 178 -23.53 -0.85 5.45
CA CYS A 178 -23.70 -0.65 6.90
C CYS A 178 -24.55 -1.73 7.57
N THR A 179 -25.01 -2.73 6.83
CA THR A 179 -25.97 -3.73 7.30
C THR A 179 -25.50 -5.12 6.88
N ASN A 180 -26.13 -6.17 7.41
CA ASN A 180 -25.90 -7.53 6.94
C ASN A 180 -26.68 -7.86 5.65
N SER A 181 -27.23 -6.85 4.97
CA SER A 181 -28.02 -7.03 3.76
C SER A 181 -27.18 -7.55 2.60
N THR A 182 -27.80 -8.38 1.77
CA THR A 182 -27.23 -8.89 0.51
C THR A 182 -27.72 -8.11 -0.71
N LEU A 183 -28.53 -7.08 -0.52
CA LEU A 183 -29.00 -6.22 -1.60
C LEU A 183 -27.83 -5.51 -2.30
N ARG A 184 -27.89 -5.45 -3.63
CA ARG A 184 -26.92 -4.72 -4.47
C ARG A 184 -27.42 -3.32 -4.83
N ASN A 185 -27.92 -2.60 -3.83
CA ASN A 185 -28.28 -1.19 -3.97
C ASN A 185 -27.25 -0.30 -3.25
N TRP A 186 -27.19 0.97 -3.62
CA TRP A 186 -26.36 1.95 -2.93
C TRP A 186 -26.86 2.21 -1.51
N PHE A 187 -28.18 2.30 -1.34
CA PHE A 187 -28.84 2.55 -0.06
C PHE A 187 -29.86 1.44 0.24
N CYS A 188 -30.04 1.16 1.54
CA CYS A 188 -30.97 0.17 2.05
C CYS A 188 -31.83 0.77 3.17
N ASP A 189 -33.10 0.39 3.21
CA ASP A 189 -34.04 0.64 4.30
C ASP A 189 -34.07 -0.58 5.22
N GLU A 190 -33.12 -0.65 6.15
CA GLU A 190 -33.03 -1.72 7.14
C GLU A 190 -33.32 -1.17 8.54
N PRO A 191 -33.99 -1.95 9.41
CA PRO A 191 -34.24 -1.53 10.78
C PRO A 191 -32.94 -1.36 11.57
N LEU A 192 -33.00 -0.54 12.62
CA LEU A 192 -31.83 -0.14 13.42
C LEU A 192 -31.08 -1.34 14.03
N ASN A 193 -31.78 -2.43 14.33
CA ASN A 193 -31.20 -3.67 14.86
C ASN A 193 -30.34 -4.45 13.85
N ALA A 194 -30.53 -4.20 12.54
CA ALA A 194 -29.76 -4.81 11.46
C ALA A 194 -28.62 -3.90 10.96
N THR A 195 -28.50 -2.69 11.51
CA THR A 195 -27.51 -1.67 11.12
C THR A 195 -26.34 -1.64 12.09
N TYR A 196 -25.12 -1.54 11.58
CA TYR A 196 -23.92 -1.31 12.38
C TYR A 196 -23.95 0.11 12.97
N LEU A 197 -24.00 0.23 14.29
CA LEU A 197 -24.15 1.54 14.96
C LEU A 197 -22.82 2.22 15.24
N GLU A 198 -21.74 1.45 15.31
CA GLU A 198 -20.41 1.94 15.63
C GLU A 198 -19.73 2.58 14.40
N GLY A 199 -19.10 3.74 14.58
CA GLY A 199 -18.34 4.40 13.53
C GLY A 199 -17.05 3.66 13.18
N CYS A 200 -16.67 3.74 11.90
CA CYS A 200 -15.48 3.08 11.40
C CYS A 200 -14.17 3.64 11.96
N GLU A 201 -14.13 4.91 12.33
CA GLU A 201 -12.96 5.52 12.97
C GLU A 201 -12.58 4.78 14.26
N ASN A 202 -13.57 4.41 15.09
CA ASN A 202 -13.30 3.71 16.34
C ASN A 202 -12.76 2.29 16.11
N LYS A 203 -13.34 1.55 15.15
CA LYS A 203 -12.85 0.24 14.74
C LYS A 203 -11.40 0.30 14.23
N ILE A 204 -11.11 1.25 13.34
CA ILE A 204 -9.78 1.46 12.77
C ILE A 204 -8.78 1.83 13.86
N ASN A 205 -9.11 2.76 14.75
CA ASN A 205 -8.23 3.16 15.85
C ASN A 205 -7.95 1.99 16.81
N THR A 206 -8.97 1.20 17.13
CA THR A 206 -8.82 0.01 17.98
C THR A 206 -7.86 -1.01 17.34
N TRP A 207 -8.05 -1.29 16.05
CA TRP A 207 -7.16 -2.17 15.29
C TRP A 207 -5.73 -1.61 15.20
N TYR A 208 -5.60 -0.30 14.96
CA TYR A 208 -4.30 0.37 14.88
C TYR A 208 -3.55 0.24 16.21
N HIS A 209 -4.17 0.56 17.35
CA HIS A 209 -3.53 0.45 18.65
C HIS A 209 -3.11 -0.98 19.01
N ALA A 210 -3.88 -1.99 18.56
CA ALA A 210 -3.51 -3.38 18.74
C ALA A 210 -2.30 -3.81 17.89
N ASN A 211 -2.07 -3.17 16.73
CA ASN A 211 -1.08 -3.60 15.74
C ASN A 211 0.07 -2.60 15.52
N VAL A 212 0.06 -1.45 16.20
CA VAL A 212 1.01 -0.34 15.95
C VAL A 212 2.47 -0.77 16.12
N LEU A 213 2.76 -1.65 17.08
CA LEU A 213 4.12 -2.14 17.31
C LEU A 213 4.64 -2.93 16.10
N THR A 214 3.79 -3.75 15.49
CA THR A 214 4.13 -4.52 14.28
C THR A 214 4.37 -3.59 13.09
N LEU A 215 3.54 -2.56 12.92
CA LEU A 215 3.71 -1.58 11.85
C LEU A 215 5.03 -0.80 11.98
N ILE A 216 5.38 -0.36 13.20
CA ILE A 216 6.66 0.28 13.50
C ILE A 216 7.82 -0.68 13.22
N GLY A 217 7.69 -1.94 13.63
CA GLY A 217 8.69 -2.98 13.38
C GLY A 217 8.96 -3.21 11.89
N ILE A 218 7.91 -3.28 11.07
CA ILE A 218 8.02 -3.41 9.61
C ILE A 218 8.75 -2.20 9.01
N ASN A 219 8.36 -0.97 9.40
CA ASN A 219 8.99 0.25 8.89
C ASN A 219 10.48 0.33 9.25
N PHE A 220 10.82 0.04 10.51
CA PHE A 220 12.21 0.02 10.95
C PHE A 220 13.03 -1.08 10.28
N GLY A 221 12.46 -2.28 10.12
CA GLY A 221 13.09 -3.39 9.40
C GLY A 221 13.40 -3.03 7.95
N LEU A 222 12.48 -2.35 7.27
CA LEU A 222 12.69 -1.85 5.91
C LEU A 222 13.85 -0.84 5.86
N LEU A 223 13.85 0.18 6.72
CA LEU A 223 14.95 1.17 6.79
C LEU A 223 16.31 0.51 7.07
N ALA A 224 16.36 -0.41 8.03
CA ALA A 224 17.59 -1.13 8.36
C ALA A 224 18.10 -1.96 7.18
N SER A 225 17.19 -2.58 6.42
CA SER A 225 17.53 -3.36 5.24
C SER A 225 18.09 -2.50 4.10
N GLU A 226 17.56 -1.30 3.88
CA GLU A 226 18.06 -0.35 2.88
C GLU A 226 19.47 0.14 3.24
N VAL A 227 19.69 0.53 4.50
CA VAL A 227 21.00 0.97 4.99
C VAL A 227 22.04 -0.14 4.86
N LEU A 228 21.66 -1.38 5.21
CA LEU A 228 22.52 -2.54 5.06
C LEU A 228 22.87 -2.78 3.60
N GLN A 229 21.89 -2.75 2.69
CA GLN A 229 22.12 -2.92 1.26
C GLN A 229 23.05 -1.85 0.69
N VAL A 230 22.79 -0.57 0.98
CA VAL A 230 23.65 0.55 0.54
C VAL A 230 25.08 0.36 1.06
N SER A 231 25.24 0.03 2.33
CA SER A 231 26.56 -0.19 2.95
C SER A 231 27.33 -1.34 2.29
N LEU A 232 26.65 -2.46 2.02
CA LEU A 232 27.22 -3.60 1.33
C LEU A 232 27.54 -3.28 -0.14
N THR A 233 26.68 -2.57 -0.86
CA THR A 233 26.91 -2.15 -2.24
C THR A 233 28.11 -1.21 -2.36
N ILE A 234 28.25 -0.23 -1.46
CA ILE A 234 29.41 0.69 -1.44
C ILE A 234 30.68 -0.08 -1.11
N SER A 235 30.64 -1.00 -0.15
CA SER A 235 31.79 -1.84 0.22
C SER A 235 32.22 -2.72 -0.94
N PHE A 236 31.26 -3.34 -1.64
CA PHE A 236 31.50 -4.14 -2.83
C PHE A 236 32.08 -3.31 -3.99
N PHE A 237 31.56 -2.11 -4.23
CA PHE A 237 32.08 -1.18 -5.22
C PHE A 237 33.55 -0.79 -4.92
N ARG A 238 33.86 -0.44 -3.66
CA ARG A 238 35.23 -0.13 -3.23
C ARG A 238 36.16 -1.34 -3.42
N HIS A 239 35.68 -2.54 -3.12
CA HIS A 239 36.43 -3.78 -3.33
C HIS A 239 36.76 -4.01 -4.81
N ILE A 240 35.78 -3.88 -5.71
CA ILE A 240 35.99 -3.98 -7.18
C ILE A 240 36.98 -2.92 -7.67
N LYS A 241 36.83 -1.67 -7.20
CA LYS A 241 37.74 -0.58 -7.58
C LYS A 241 39.18 -0.91 -7.19
N ASN A 242 39.40 -1.30 -5.93
CA ASN A 242 40.74 -1.62 -5.41
C ASN A 242 41.35 -2.85 -6.11
N ARG A 243 40.53 -3.85 -6.46
CA ARG A 243 40.98 -5.02 -7.20
C ARG A 243 41.56 -4.63 -8.57
N ILE A 244 40.86 -3.77 -9.31
CA ILE A 244 41.29 -3.33 -10.64
C ILE A 244 42.51 -2.41 -10.59
N TYR A 245 42.65 -1.57 -9.56
CA TYR A 245 43.87 -0.77 -9.37
C TYR A 245 45.10 -1.62 -9.02
N ALA A 246 44.91 -2.72 -8.28
CA ALA A 246 46.02 -3.61 -7.91
C ALA A 246 46.47 -4.54 -9.06
N GLU A 247 45.68 -4.66 -10.13
CA GLU A 247 45.98 -5.45 -11.32
C GLU A 247 46.66 -4.62 -12.43
N LYS A 248 46.77 -3.30 -12.24
CA LYS A 248 47.37 -2.35 -13.18
C LYS A 248 48.70 -1.83 -12.65
#